data_AF-A0A535TV14-F1
#
_entry.id   AF-A0A535TV14-F1
#
_cell.length_a   1.000
_cell.length_b   1.000
_cell.length_c   1.000
_cell.angle_alpha   90.00
_cell.angle_beta   90.00
_cell.angle_gamma   90.00
#
_symmetry.space_group_name_H-M   'P 1'
#
loop_
_entity.id
_entity.type
_entity.pdbx_description
1 polymer ?
#
loop_
_entity_poly.entity_id
_entity_poly.type
_entity_poly.pdbx_seq_one_letter_code
_entity_poly.pdbx_strand_id
1 'polypeptide(L)'
;MAAIRARKHVVMLNVEADITVGRALKQMADDAGVVYTASAGDEYAATKELVDFAQTLGFTVIAAGKGKNNILDRTVTPRDQEERARRVGANPWMLSSFVDGTKTMVEMTCLANSTGLLPDVRGMHGPNATIDQLPKVFCPSSDGGVLSRAGVVDYAIGVAPGVFVIIATDHPA
;
A
#
# COMPACT_ATOMS: atom_id res chain seq x y z
N MET A 1 -0.78 0.89 23.30
CA MET A 1 -0.91 -0.12 24.38
C MET A 1 -1.90 0.26 25.48
N ALA A 2 -1.93 1.51 25.97
CA ALA A 2 -2.83 1.91 27.07
C ALA A 2 -4.32 1.63 26.79
N ALA A 3 -4.79 1.93 25.57
CA ALA A 3 -6.18 1.64 25.16
C ALA A 3 -6.52 0.14 25.25
N ILE A 4 -5.64 -0.74 24.75
CA ILE A 4 -5.82 -2.20 24.82
C ILE A 4 -5.86 -2.69 26.27
N ARG A 5 -4.93 -2.22 27.13
CA ARG A 5 -4.93 -2.57 28.56
C ARG A 5 -6.19 -2.11 29.28
N ALA A 6 -6.77 -0.99 28.85
CA ALA A 6 -8.06 -0.50 29.33
C ALA A 6 -9.27 -1.17 28.65
N ARG A 7 -9.05 -2.25 27.88
CA ARG A 7 -10.05 -3.01 27.11
C ARG A 7 -10.88 -2.12 26.18
N LYS A 8 -10.24 -1.19 25.51
CA LYS A 8 -10.84 -0.36 24.46
C LYS A 8 -10.36 -0.82 23.09
N HIS A 9 -11.27 -0.85 22.12
CA HIS A 9 -10.94 -1.05 20.72
C HIS A 9 -9.98 0.03 20.21
N VAL A 10 -9.15 -0.32 19.24
CA VAL A 10 -8.15 0.58 18.66
C VAL A 10 -8.34 0.62 17.14
N VAL A 11 -8.55 1.83 16.63
CA VAL A 11 -8.39 2.15 15.21
C VAL A 11 -7.04 2.83 15.06
N MET A 12 -6.12 2.22 14.32
CA MET A 12 -4.78 2.73 14.08
C MET A 12 -4.77 3.60 12.83
N LEU A 13 -4.40 4.87 13.00
CA LEU A 13 -4.17 5.80 11.89
C LEU A 13 -2.68 5.92 11.53
N ASN A 14 -1.78 5.56 12.45
CA ASN A 14 -0.34 5.65 12.25
C ASN A 14 0.16 4.33 11.63
N VAL A 15 0.28 4.33 10.30
CA VAL A 15 0.68 3.15 9.52
C VAL A 15 2.12 2.76 9.83
N GLU A 16 2.99 3.73 10.11
CA GLU A 16 4.38 3.51 10.47
C GLU A 16 4.50 2.67 11.76
N ALA A 17 3.65 2.95 12.76
CA ALA A 17 3.54 2.14 13.97
C ALA A 17 2.94 0.76 13.67
N ASP A 18 1.94 0.68 12.79
CA ASP A 18 1.31 -0.59 12.42
C ASP A 18 2.31 -1.55 11.75
N ILE A 19 3.08 -1.08 10.77
CA ILE A 19 4.06 -1.94 10.09
C ILE A 19 5.24 -2.34 10.98
N THR A 20 5.46 -1.61 12.08
CA THR A 20 6.57 -1.88 13.01
C THR A 20 6.15 -2.81 14.15
N VAL A 21 5.02 -2.51 14.81
CA VAL A 21 4.56 -3.19 16.03
C VAL A 21 3.11 -3.66 15.96
N GLY A 22 2.42 -3.49 14.83
CA GLY A 22 1.01 -3.82 14.65
C GLY A 22 0.72 -5.29 14.93
N ARG A 23 1.61 -6.21 14.54
CA ARG A 23 1.47 -7.65 14.88
C ARG A 23 1.41 -7.88 16.40
N ALA A 24 2.30 -7.24 17.15
CA ALA A 24 2.32 -7.37 18.62
C ALA A 24 1.07 -6.70 19.23
N LEU A 25 0.66 -5.54 18.72
CA LEU A 25 -0.56 -4.87 19.17
C LEU A 25 -1.81 -5.69 18.88
N LYS A 26 -1.86 -6.35 17.72
CA LYS A 26 -2.95 -7.26 17.34
C LYS A 26 -3.03 -8.46 18.28
N GLN A 27 -1.91 -9.11 18.57
CA GLN A 27 -1.87 -10.21 19.54
C GLN A 27 -2.37 -9.75 20.92
N MET A 28 -1.87 -8.61 21.42
CA MET A 28 -2.32 -8.05 22.70
C MET A 28 -3.81 -7.72 22.71
N ALA A 29 -4.35 -7.26 21.58
CA ALA A 29 -5.76 -6.94 21.43
C ALA A 29 -6.62 -8.21 21.46
N ASP A 30 -6.19 -9.27 20.77
CA ASP A 30 -6.84 -10.58 20.80
C ASP A 30 -6.87 -11.17 22.21
N ASP A 31 -5.73 -11.15 22.92
CA ASP A 31 -5.63 -11.64 24.29
C ASP A 31 -6.55 -10.85 25.26
N ALA A 32 -6.77 -9.56 24.99
CA ALA A 32 -7.66 -8.71 25.78
C ALA A 32 -9.14 -8.79 25.34
N GLY A 33 -9.43 -9.48 24.24
CA GLY A 33 -10.78 -9.58 23.65
C GLY A 33 -11.28 -8.27 23.04
N VAL A 34 -10.39 -7.46 22.46
CA VAL A 34 -10.74 -6.19 21.80
C VAL A 34 -10.28 -6.15 20.35
N VAL A 35 -11.01 -5.41 19.51
CA VAL A 35 -10.62 -5.16 18.13
C VAL A 35 -9.42 -4.21 18.04
N TYR A 36 -8.43 -4.61 17.26
CA TYR A 36 -7.39 -3.74 16.70
C TYR A 36 -7.53 -3.78 15.18
N THR A 37 -7.64 -2.61 14.56
CA THR A 37 -7.76 -2.47 13.11
C THR A 37 -7.00 -1.26 12.62
N ALA A 38 -6.51 -1.32 11.39
CA ALA A 38 -6.13 -0.12 10.66
C ALA A 38 -7.39 0.68 10.25
N SER A 39 -7.22 1.96 9.93
CA SER A 39 -8.32 2.84 9.52
C SER A 39 -8.65 2.67 8.04
N ALA A 40 -9.95 2.71 7.71
CA ALA A 40 -10.37 2.94 6.33
C ALA A 40 -9.98 4.35 5.85
N GLY A 41 -9.90 4.54 4.53
CA GLY A 41 -9.70 5.83 3.87
C GLY A 41 -8.30 6.09 3.33
N ASP A 42 -7.27 5.42 3.85
CA ASP A 42 -5.90 5.47 3.30
C ASP A 42 -5.73 4.39 2.21
N GLU A 43 -4.77 4.57 1.30
CA GLU A 43 -4.68 3.71 0.11
C GLU A 43 -4.51 2.22 0.43
N TYR A 44 -3.72 1.84 1.45
CA TYR A 44 -3.56 0.42 1.79
C TYR A 44 -4.88 -0.24 2.20
N ALA A 45 -5.76 0.47 2.91
CA ALA A 45 -7.04 -0.04 3.35
C ALA A 45 -8.03 -0.16 2.17
N ALA A 46 -8.02 0.83 1.27
CA ALA A 46 -8.81 0.78 0.04
C ALA A 46 -8.34 -0.37 -0.88
N THR A 47 -7.03 -0.58 -1.03
CA THR A 47 -6.50 -1.72 -1.81
C THR A 47 -6.88 -3.05 -1.15
N LYS A 48 -6.82 -3.13 0.19
CA LYS A 48 -7.20 -4.35 0.93
C LYS A 48 -8.65 -4.76 0.65
N GLU A 49 -9.57 -3.81 0.59
CA GLU A 49 -10.97 -4.08 0.25
C GLU A 49 -11.11 -4.73 -1.14
N LEU A 50 -10.38 -4.22 -2.14
CA LEU A 50 -10.37 -4.80 -3.49
C LEU A 50 -9.72 -6.20 -3.53
N VAL A 51 -8.65 -6.40 -2.76
CA VAL A 51 -7.99 -7.71 -2.64
C VAL A 51 -8.94 -8.73 -2.03
N ASP A 52 -9.62 -8.36 -0.94
CA ASP A 52 -10.58 -9.23 -0.26
C ASP A 52 -11.74 -9.59 -1.17
N PHE A 53 -12.25 -8.62 -1.93
CA PHE A 53 -13.30 -8.86 -2.93
C PHE A 53 -12.84 -9.86 -4.01
N ALA A 54 -11.66 -9.65 -4.60
CA ALA A 54 -11.11 -10.54 -5.61
C ALA A 54 -10.91 -11.97 -5.10
N GLN A 55 -10.32 -12.11 -3.90
CA GLN A 55 -10.09 -13.41 -3.27
C GLN A 55 -11.41 -14.12 -2.90
N THR A 56 -12.40 -13.37 -2.42
CA THR A 56 -13.73 -13.90 -2.10
C THR A 56 -14.43 -14.48 -3.33
N LEU A 57 -14.23 -13.87 -4.51
CA LEU A 57 -14.75 -14.36 -5.78
C LEU A 57 -13.94 -15.51 -6.39
N GLY A 58 -12.82 -15.90 -5.77
CA GLY A 58 -11.95 -16.98 -6.25
C GLY A 58 -10.98 -16.56 -7.35
N PHE A 59 -10.78 -15.25 -7.58
CA PHE A 59 -9.79 -14.78 -8.53
C PHE A 59 -8.36 -14.89 -7.96
N THR A 60 -7.40 -15.12 -8.86
CA THR A 60 -5.98 -15.06 -8.51
C THR A 60 -5.51 -13.61 -8.54
N VAL A 61 -4.97 -13.10 -7.44
CA VAL A 61 -4.38 -11.75 -7.38
C VAL A 61 -2.95 -11.81 -7.93
N ILE A 62 -2.71 -11.17 -9.06
CA ILE A 62 -1.40 -11.05 -9.69
C ILE A 62 -0.57 -9.95 -9.03
N ALA A 63 -1.15 -8.76 -8.91
CA ALA A 63 -0.54 -7.62 -8.26
C ALA A 63 -1.59 -6.74 -7.59
N ALA A 64 -1.24 -6.09 -6.49
CA ALA A 64 -2.08 -5.10 -5.85
C ALA A 64 -1.24 -3.91 -5.37
N GLY A 65 -1.83 -2.72 -5.38
CA GLY A 65 -1.06 -1.54 -5.06
C GLY A 65 -1.83 -0.24 -5.05
N LYS A 66 -1.06 0.83 -5.06
CA LYS A 66 -1.52 2.20 -5.31
C LYS A 66 -0.77 2.78 -6.49
N GLY A 67 -1.27 3.88 -7.05
CA GLY A 67 -0.42 4.69 -7.88
C GLY A 67 -0.11 6.06 -7.28
N LYS A 68 0.82 6.73 -7.95
CA LYS A 68 1.48 7.96 -7.50
C LYS A 68 1.51 8.97 -8.65
N ASN A 69 1.12 10.21 -8.35
CA ASN A 69 1.15 11.31 -9.33
C ASN A 69 2.46 12.09 -9.35
N ASN A 70 3.25 12.05 -8.28
CA ASN A 70 4.52 12.75 -8.24
C ASN A 70 5.62 11.86 -8.82
N ILE A 71 6.53 12.44 -9.60
CA ILE A 71 7.79 11.77 -9.95
C ILE A 71 8.51 11.42 -8.64
N LEU A 72 9.06 10.20 -8.57
CA LEU A 72 9.83 9.75 -7.43
C LEU A 72 11.18 10.47 -7.41
N ASP A 73 11.43 11.26 -6.37
CA ASP A 73 12.73 11.89 -6.14
C ASP A 73 13.21 11.55 -4.72
N ARG A 74 14.13 10.59 -4.63
CA ARG A 74 14.71 10.10 -3.37
C ARG A 74 15.66 11.09 -2.71
N THR A 75 16.00 12.19 -3.37
CA THR A 75 16.93 13.20 -2.87
C THR A 75 16.23 14.40 -2.24
N VAL A 76 14.91 14.50 -2.40
CA VAL A 76 14.10 15.58 -1.83
C VAL A 76 14.25 15.64 -0.31
N THR A 77 14.36 16.85 0.21
CA THR A 77 14.43 17.12 1.64
C THR A 77 13.19 17.92 2.10
N PRO A 78 12.91 17.98 3.42
CA PRO A 78 11.85 18.86 3.94
C PRO A 78 12.02 20.31 3.55
N ARG A 79 13.27 20.78 3.41
CA ARG A 79 13.59 22.14 2.99
C ARG A 79 13.05 22.45 1.60
N ASP A 80 13.19 21.50 0.67
CA ASP A 80 12.71 21.64 -0.71
C ASP A 80 11.18 21.71 -0.78
N GLN A 81 10.48 21.22 0.25
CA GLN A 81 9.03 21.24 0.33
C GLN A 81 8.45 22.40 1.15
N GLU A 82 9.26 23.27 1.76
CA GLU A 82 8.77 24.33 2.66
C GLU A 82 7.78 25.30 2.00
N GLU A 83 8.05 25.74 0.76
CA GLU A 83 7.15 26.64 0.05
C GLU A 83 5.80 25.97 -0.24
N ARG A 84 5.84 24.73 -0.74
CA ARG A 84 4.63 23.94 -0.98
C ARG A 84 3.86 23.71 0.31
N ALA A 85 4.55 23.29 1.37
CA ALA A 85 4.01 23.06 2.71
C ALA A 85 3.24 24.28 3.23
N ARG A 86 3.83 25.49 3.13
CA ARG A 86 3.17 26.75 3.49
C ARG A 86 1.91 27.01 2.66
N ARG A 87 1.96 26.79 1.35
CA ARG A 87 0.81 27.02 0.45
C ARG A 87 -0.38 26.12 0.74
N VAL A 88 -0.13 24.84 1.03
CA VAL A 88 -1.21 23.84 1.23
C VAL A 88 -1.52 23.58 2.71
N GLY A 89 -0.87 24.29 3.64
CA GLY A 89 -1.08 24.12 5.08
C GLY A 89 -0.64 22.75 5.61
N ALA A 90 0.39 22.13 5.00
CA ALA A 90 0.86 20.80 5.36
C ALA A 90 2.25 20.83 6.02
N ASN A 91 2.66 19.72 6.63
CA ASN A 91 4.00 19.55 7.18
C ASN A 91 5.00 19.23 6.05
N PRO A 92 6.15 19.93 5.96
CA PRO A 92 7.15 19.67 4.92
C PRO A 92 7.71 18.24 4.96
N TRP A 93 7.88 17.64 6.14
CA TRP A 93 8.33 16.25 6.28
C TRP A 93 7.35 15.26 5.66
N MET A 94 6.05 15.51 5.86
CA MET A 94 4.99 14.72 5.25
C MET A 94 5.04 14.83 3.73
N LEU A 95 5.15 16.06 3.18
CA LEU A 95 5.22 16.25 1.75
C LEU A 95 6.47 15.62 1.13
N SER A 96 7.63 15.70 1.80
CA SER A 96 8.84 15.02 1.35
C SER A 96 8.65 13.51 1.31
N SER A 97 8.00 12.92 2.32
CA SER A 97 7.72 11.47 2.36
C SER A 97 6.83 10.98 1.20
N PHE A 98 6.01 11.87 0.64
CA PHE A 98 5.19 11.56 -0.53
C PHE A 98 5.99 11.60 -1.82
N VAL A 99 7.06 12.39 -1.88
CA VAL A 99 7.90 12.58 -3.06
C VAL A 99 9.05 11.56 -3.09
N ASP A 100 9.73 11.32 -1.97
CA ASP A 100 10.83 10.36 -1.84
C ASP A 100 10.41 8.89 -1.90
N GLY A 101 9.11 8.63 -1.74
CA GLY A 101 8.51 7.29 -1.77
C GLY A 101 8.41 6.62 -0.40
N THR A 102 8.89 7.23 0.68
CA THR A 102 8.81 6.69 2.04
C THR A 102 7.37 6.29 2.41
N LYS A 103 6.39 7.17 2.15
CA LYS A 103 4.98 6.85 2.42
C LYS A 103 4.50 5.66 1.59
N THR A 104 4.87 5.59 0.30
CA THR A 104 4.54 4.45 -0.58
C THR A 104 5.10 3.15 -0.02
N MET A 105 6.35 3.13 0.45
CA MET A 105 6.95 1.93 1.04
C MET A 105 6.21 1.48 2.31
N VAL A 106 5.84 2.45 3.16
CA VAL A 106 5.08 2.19 4.40
C VAL A 106 3.71 1.56 4.08
N GLU A 107 2.96 2.14 3.14
CA GLU A 107 1.64 1.66 2.76
C GLU A 107 1.69 0.27 2.11
N MET A 108 2.64 0.05 1.20
CA MET A 108 2.78 -1.26 0.54
C MET A 108 3.26 -2.33 1.51
N THR A 109 4.03 -1.97 2.55
CA THR A 109 4.38 -2.89 3.64
C THR A 109 3.14 -3.26 4.47
N CYS A 110 2.27 -2.30 4.77
CA CYS A 110 1.01 -2.56 5.48
C CYS A 110 0.08 -3.48 4.65
N LEU A 111 -0.03 -3.22 3.35
CA LEU A 111 -0.77 -4.08 2.43
C LEU A 111 -0.19 -5.50 2.38
N ALA A 112 1.12 -5.64 2.22
CA ALA A 112 1.80 -6.95 2.22
C ALA A 112 1.53 -7.74 3.51
N ASN A 113 1.74 -7.09 4.66
CA ASN A 113 1.55 -7.70 5.97
C ASN A 113 0.10 -8.16 6.24
N SER A 114 -0.89 -7.53 5.61
CA SER A 114 -2.31 -7.83 5.80
C SER A 114 -2.91 -8.78 4.76
N THR A 115 -2.20 -9.04 3.65
CA THR A 115 -2.70 -9.86 2.53
C THR A 115 -1.87 -11.11 2.26
N GLY A 116 -0.62 -11.15 2.72
CA GLY A 116 0.35 -12.19 2.35
C GLY A 116 1.00 -11.99 0.98
N LEU A 117 0.63 -10.94 0.24
CA LEU A 117 1.33 -10.50 -0.96
C LEU A 117 2.72 -9.98 -0.60
N LEU A 118 3.68 -10.07 -1.53
CA LEU A 118 5.08 -9.72 -1.27
C LEU A 118 5.67 -8.82 -2.37
N PRO A 119 6.58 -7.90 -2.04
CA PRO A 119 7.30 -7.17 -3.08
C PRO A 119 8.14 -8.15 -3.93
N ASP A 120 8.10 -7.97 -5.25
CA ASP A 120 8.86 -8.84 -6.18
C ASP A 120 10.36 -8.57 -6.09
N VAL A 121 10.73 -7.29 -5.96
CA VAL A 121 12.09 -6.81 -5.76
C VAL A 121 12.17 -5.80 -4.61
N ARG A 122 13.36 -5.55 -4.07
CA ARG A 122 13.57 -4.56 -3.01
C ARG A 122 13.17 -3.17 -3.52
N GLY A 123 12.23 -2.53 -2.82
CA GLY A 123 11.72 -1.22 -3.19
C GLY A 123 10.66 -1.25 -4.28
N MET A 124 10.20 -2.44 -4.69
CA MET A 124 9.21 -2.66 -5.76
C MET A 124 9.69 -2.15 -7.13
N HIS A 125 8.95 -2.44 -8.20
CA HIS A 125 9.34 -2.06 -9.55
C HIS A 125 9.04 -0.59 -9.84
N GLY A 126 7.89 -0.08 -9.39
CA GLY A 126 7.53 1.33 -9.56
C GLY A 126 7.43 1.83 -11.01
N PRO A 127 6.91 1.06 -11.99
CA PRO A 127 6.91 1.46 -13.40
C PRO A 127 6.02 2.69 -13.67
N ASN A 128 6.34 3.41 -14.74
CA ASN A 128 5.42 4.40 -15.30
C ASN A 128 4.33 3.66 -16.09
N ALA A 129 3.07 3.88 -15.74
CA ALA A 129 1.94 3.24 -16.42
C ALA A 129 0.69 4.13 -16.33
N THR A 130 -0.15 4.06 -17.35
CA THR A 130 -1.54 4.51 -17.29
C THR A 130 -2.44 3.39 -16.76
N ILE A 131 -3.69 3.71 -16.40
CA ILE A 131 -4.68 2.73 -15.93
C ILE A 131 -4.82 1.56 -16.93
N ASP A 132 -4.95 1.86 -18.23
CA ASP A 132 -5.11 0.85 -19.29
C ASP A 132 -3.85 -0.01 -19.51
N GLN A 133 -2.69 0.46 -19.05
CA GLN A 133 -1.42 -0.25 -19.16
C GLN A 133 -1.16 -1.16 -17.96
N LEU A 134 -1.80 -0.93 -16.81
CA LEU A 134 -1.51 -1.68 -15.57
C LEU A 134 -1.54 -3.20 -15.77
N PRO A 135 -2.55 -3.82 -16.41
CA PRO A 135 -2.59 -5.27 -16.56
C PRO A 135 -1.46 -5.83 -17.44
N LYS A 136 -0.99 -5.04 -18.42
CA LYS A 136 0.10 -5.43 -19.32
C LYS A 136 1.48 -5.25 -18.70
N VAL A 137 1.61 -4.28 -17.81
CA VAL A 137 2.87 -4.00 -17.10
C VAL A 137 3.02 -4.94 -15.92
N PHE A 138 1.98 -5.09 -15.10
CA PHE A 138 1.96 -5.95 -13.92
C PHE A 138 1.47 -7.37 -14.24
N CYS A 139 2.13 -8.01 -15.20
CA CYS A 139 2.02 -9.44 -15.46
C CYS A 139 3.40 -10.11 -15.41
N PRO A 140 3.48 -11.45 -15.45
CA PRO A 140 4.75 -12.16 -15.51
C PRO A 140 5.63 -11.69 -16.66
N SER A 141 6.95 -11.73 -16.46
CA SER A 141 7.93 -11.38 -17.50
C SER A 141 7.86 -12.28 -18.74
N SER A 142 7.38 -13.53 -18.59
CA SER A 142 7.08 -14.42 -19.72
C SER A 142 6.00 -13.86 -20.66
N ASP A 143 5.14 -12.99 -20.15
CA ASP A 143 4.00 -12.39 -20.86
C ASP A 143 4.29 -10.93 -21.24
N GLY A 144 5.55 -10.49 -21.10
CA GLY A 144 6.00 -9.14 -21.44
C GLY A 144 5.88 -8.11 -20.31
N GLY A 145 5.47 -8.52 -19.11
CA GLY A 145 5.39 -7.66 -17.94
C GLY A 145 6.70 -7.56 -17.14
N VAL A 146 6.61 -6.96 -15.96
CA VAL A 146 7.78 -6.70 -15.09
C VAL A 146 7.95 -7.71 -13.95
N LEU A 147 6.94 -8.55 -13.70
CA LEU A 147 6.90 -9.38 -12.50
C LEU A 147 7.59 -10.73 -12.69
N SER A 148 8.33 -11.19 -11.68
CA SER A 148 8.88 -12.55 -11.66
C SER A 148 7.86 -13.60 -11.18
N ARG A 149 6.79 -13.18 -10.50
CA ARG A 149 5.74 -14.03 -9.93
C ARG A 149 4.40 -13.28 -9.77
N ALA A 150 3.33 -14.04 -9.59
CA ALA A 150 2.05 -13.52 -9.09
C ALA A 150 2.11 -13.27 -7.56
N GLY A 151 1.08 -12.62 -7.01
CA GLY A 151 0.97 -12.35 -5.58
C GLY A 151 1.85 -11.20 -5.11
N VAL A 152 1.96 -10.13 -5.91
CA VAL A 152 2.91 -9.03 -5.66
C VAL A 152 2.24 -7.77 -5.10
N VAL A 153 2.91 -7.08 -4.17
CA VAL A 153 2.63 -5.66 -3.91
C VAL A 153 3.56 -4.78 -4.72
N ASP A 154 3.02 -3.76 -5.40
CA ASP A 154 3.80 -2.81 -6.17
C ASP A 154 3.10 -1.44 -6.24
N TYR A 155 3.71 -0.46 -6.90
CA TYR A 155 3.09 0.84 -7.16
C TYR A 155 3.32 1.30 -8.59
N ALA A 156 2.45 2.16 -9.12
CA ALA A 156 2.59 2.72 -10.46
C ALA A 156 2.78 4.24 -10.42
N ILE A 157 3.66 4.78 -11.25
CA ILE A 157 3.78 6.22 -11.47
C ILE A 157 2.86 6.61 -12.63
N GLY A 158 1.96 7.57 -12.41
CA GLY A 158 0.98 8.01 -13.42
C GLY A 158 -0.46 7.54 -13.20
N VAL A 159 -0.71 6.73 -12.15
CA VAL A 159 -2.06 6.30 -11.75
C VAL A 159 -2.44 6.93 -10.43
N ALA A 160 -2.94 8.16 -10.39
CA ALA A 160 -3.55 8.67 -9.17
C ALA A 160 -4.57 9.79 -9.42
N PRO A 161 -5.51 10.02 -8.48
CA PRO A 161 -5.68 9.29 -7.21
C PRO A 161 -6.26 7.88 -7.42
N GLY A 162 -5.85 6.91 -6.58
CA GLY A 162 -6.47 5.59 -6.58
C GLY A 162 -5.56 4.42 -6.23
N VAL A 163 -6.22 3.27 -6.14
CA VAL A 163 -5.64 1.96 -5.83
C VAL A 163 -6.01 0.98 -6.94
N PHE A 164 -5.28 -0.13 -7.05
CA PHE A 164 -5.55 -1.15 -8.06
C PHE A 164 -5.31 -2.56 -7.55
N VAL A 165 -5.99 -3.51 -8.18
CA VAL A 165 -5.74 -4.95 -8.09
C VAL A 165 -5.82 -5.52 -9.51
N ILE A 166 -4.78 -6.25 -9.90
CA ILE A 166 -4.72 -7.01 -11.15
C ILE A 166 -5.05 -8.46 -10.81
N ILE A 167 -6.07 -8.98 -11.47
CA ILE A 167 -6.58 -10.33 -11.26
C ILE A 167 -6.38 -11.20 -12.50
N ALA A 168 -6.33 -12.51 -12.29
CA ALA A 168 -6.40 -13.51 -13.33
C ALA A 168 -7.45 -14.57 -12.97
N THR A 169 -8.00 -15.21 -14.01
CA THR A 169 -8.89 -16.37 -13.92
C THR A 169 -8.46 -17.40 -14.95
N ASP A 170 -8.62 -18.67 -14.59
CA ASP A 170 -8.45 -19.83 -15.46
C ASP A 170 -9.75 -20.21 -16.20
N HIS A 171 -10.88 -19.60 -15.84
CA HIS A 171 -12.13 -19.80 -16.53
C HIS A 171 -12.11 -19.05 -17.87
N PRO A 172 -12.32 -19.74 -19.01
CA PRO A 172 -12.41 -19.06 -20.30
C PRO A 172 -13.60 -18.10 -20.31
N ALA A 173 -13.41 -16.91 -20.89
CA ALA A 173 -14.44 -15.89 -21.07
C ALA A 173 -15.48 -16.29 -22.14
#